data_AF-A0A7D4ALA9-F1
#
_entry.id   AF-A0A7D4ALA9-F1
#
_cell.length_a   1.000
_cell.length_b   1.000
_cell.length_c   1.000
_cell.angle_alpha   90.00
_cell.angle_beta   90.00
_cell.angle_gamma   90.00
#
_symmetry.space_group_name_H-M   'P 1'
#
loop_
_entity.id
_entity.type
_entity.pdbx_description
1 polymer ?
#
loop_
_entity_poly.entity_id
_entity_poly.type
_entity_poly.pdbx_seq_one_letter_code
_entity_poly.pdbx_strand_id
1 'polypeptide(L)'
;MRFTDLFAALPASVLAGISPANPLKRLGRMAGYTALRLLGHIFQPVRNPDRLAGAVWLYVVSANNYEALRFIREASPDAVLLAGQGKNIGRYGKDVNRLSLRRKILYYWQYPVALRGLHRLVGHRALRFFDLIFYAIGYYEVYRRALRHYRPRAVVFANDHNDDARALLLACRAEGVPTAYVQHASVSTNFPPLGFDLSLLEGQDAFDKYRQCGPVHGRVELVGMPKADSFLNQRNTAPQVRHVAVACNLLDGLPDLTATLTYLLRELPALTFTLRPHPADRRDFSALRQALPALQWSNPQQENVFQFLQTHDALVAADTSTHLEATLLNLASVYYRFSPTPTLADYYGYAAHGLSEWARTLPELTTALRRLAQHKPADIYRRAGYYNASLGTADEGHSRELALRRLSEWLAAPAGAA
;
A
#
# COMPACT_ATOMS: atom_id res chain seq x y z
N MET A 1 -4.65 13.17 3.64
CA MET A 1 -3.45 13.09 2.78
C MET A 1 -3.41 14.10 1.62
N ARG A 2 -4.32 14.08 0.62
CA ARG A 2 -4.20 14.87 -0.65
C ARG A 2 -4.15 16.41 -0.55
N PHE A 3 -4.34 17.00 0.63
CA PHE A 3 -4.28 18.46 0.87
C PHE A 3 -3.28 18.86 1.97
N THR A 4 -2.39 17.93 2.34
CA THR A 4 -1.32 18.16 3.33
C THR A 4 -0.10 18.82 2.69
N ASP A 5 0.76 19.40 3.52
CA ASP A 5 2.05 19.99 3.11
C ASP A 5 2.92 18.93 2.45
N LEU A 6 2.97 17.73 3.04
CA LEU A 6 3.70 16.59 2.49
C LEU A 6 3.28 16.27 1.06
N PHE A 7 1.96 16.15 0.81
CA PHE A 7 1.46 15.84 -0.53
C PHE A 7 1.80 16.96 -1.52
N ALA A 8 1.72 18.22 -1.10
CA ALA A 8 2.07 19.36 -1.94
C ALA A 8 3.58 19.44 -2.24
N ALA A 9 4.42 18.86 -1.37
CA ALA A 9 5.88 18.84 -1.50
C ALA A 9 6.42 17.63 -2.32
N LEU A 10 5.53 16.77 -2.84
CA LEU A 10 5.93 15.67 -3.72
C LEU A 10 6.56 16.20 -5.02
N PRO A 11 7.50 15.46 -5.64
CA PRO A 11 8.11 15.86 -6.90
C PRO A 11 7.08 16.16 -7.99
N ALA A 12 7.35 17.17 -8.82
CA ALA A 12 6.43 17.60 -9.87
C ALA A 12 6.08 16.47 -10.86
N SER A 13 7.01 15.55 -11.13
CA SER A 13 6.79 14.35 -11.95
C SER A 13 5.73 13.42 -11.35
N VAL A 14 5.79 13.18 -10.04
CA VAL A 14 4.82 12.37 -9.28
C VAL A 14 3.46 13.06 -9.27
N LEU A 15 3.43 14.36 -8.92
CA LEU A 15 2.21 15.15 -8.89
C LEU A 15 1.56 15.24 -10.28
N ALA A 16 2.33 15.34 -11.35
CA ALA A 16 1.80 15.36 -12.71
C ALA A 16 1.06 14.07 -13.08
N GLY A 17 1.50 12.92 -12.55
CA GLY A 17 0.78 11.66 -12.65
C GLY A 17 -0.60 11.71 -11.98
N ILE A 18 -0.68 12.31 -10.78
CA ILE A 18 -1.90 12.33 -9.95
C ILE A 18 -2.86 13.46 -10.34
N SER A 19 -2.38 14.70 -10.37
CA SER A 19 -3.11 15.93 -10.71
C SER A 19 -2.16 16.94 -11.39
N PRO A 20 -2.23 17.09 -12.73
CA PRO A 20 -1.31 17.92 -13.51
C PRO A 20 -1.23 19.35 -13.00
N ALA A 21 -0.06 19.98 -13.10
CA ALA A 21 0.13 21.38 -12.70
C ALA A 21 -0.74 22.35 -13.54
N ASN A 22 -0.88 22.06 -14.84
CA ASN A 22 -1.67 22.86 -15.77
C ASN A 22 -3.20 22.70 -15.51
N PRO A 23 -3.94 23.79 -15.26
CA PRO A 23 -5.38 23.74 -14.96
C PRO A 23 -6.24 23.25 -16.14
N LEU A 24 -5.87 23.56 -17.39
CA LEU A 24 -6.56 23.04 -18.58
C LEU A 24 -6.42 21.52 -18.70
N LYS A 25 -5.24 20.98 -18.39
CA LYS A 25 -5.05 19.51 -18.33
C LYS A 25 -5.92 18.87 -17.23
N ARG A 26 -6.11 19.54 -16.09
CA ARG A 26 -7.03 19.07 -15.03
C ARG A 26 -8.49 19.10 -15.49
N LEU A 27 -8.92 20.17 -16.16
CA LEU A 27 -10.26 20.25 -16.75
C LEU A 27 -10.47 19.15 -17.80
N GLY A 28 -9.47 18.90 -18.66
CA GLY A 28 -9.49 17.79 -19.61
C GLY A 28 -9.64 16.43 -18.92
N ARG A 29 -8.92 16.20 -17.81
CA ARG A 29 -9.09 14.98 -16.99
C ARG A 29 -10.47 14.88 -16.34
N MET A 30 -11.06 15.99 -15.90
CA MET A 30 -12.43 16.01 -15.39
C MET A 30 -13.44 15.68 -16.47
N ALA A 31 -13.32 16.30 -17.65
CA ALA A 31 -14.17 16.00 -18.80
C ALA A 31 -14.07 14.52 -19.22
N GLY A 32 -12.83 14.00 -19.32
CA GLY A 32 -12.57 12.59 -19.60
C GLY A 32 -13.17 11.65 -18.54
N TYR A 33 -13.06 12.00 -17.25
CA TYR A 33 -13.72 11.25 -16.18
C TYR A 33 -15.24 11.28 -16.31
N THR A 34 -15.84 12.45 -16.57
CA THR A 34 -17.29 12.58 -16.75
C THR A 34 -17.78 11.71 -17.92
N ALA A 35 -17.12 11.79 -19.07
CA ALA A 35 -17.50 11.00 -20.24
C ALA A 35 -17.28 9.49 -20.02
N LEU A 36 -16.07 9.08 -19.65
CA LEU A 36 -15.69 7.67 -19.60
C LEU A 36 -16.20 6.94 -18.36
N ARG A 37 -16.27 7.63 -17.22
CA ARG A 37 -16.69 7.04 -15.94
C ARG A 37 -18.14 7.33 -15.66
N LEU A 38 -18.56 8.59 -15.57
CA LEU A 38 -19.93 8.89 -15.13
C LEU A 38 -20.95 8.46 -16.18
N LEU A 39 -20.80 8.91 -17.43
CA LEU A 39 -21.71 8.53 -18.52
C LEU A 39 -21.47 7.09 -18.96
N GLY A 40 -20.21 6.67 -19.12
CA GLY A 40 -19.88 5.29 -19.45
C GLY A 40 -20.46 4.25 -18.47
N HIS A 41 -20.47 4.53 -17.17
CA HIS A 41 -21.05 3.62 -16.18
C HIS A 41 -22.56 3.40 -16.35
N ILE A 42 -23.30 4.39 -16.88
CA ILE A 42 -24.75 4.28 -17.13
C ILE A 42 -25.03 3.10 -18.06
N PHE A 43 -24.20 2.93 -19.09
CA PHE A 43 -24.37 1.91 -20.12
C PHE A 43 -23.61 0.62 -19.81
N GLN A 44 -22.57 0.65 -18.97
CA GLN A 44 -21.83 -0.56 -18.61
C GLN A 44 -22.63 -1.46 -17.66
N PRO A 45 -22.80 -2.76 -17.97
CA PRO A 45 -23.48 -3.69 -17.09
C PRO A 45 -22.71 -3.86 -15.77
N VAL A 46 -23.45 -4.01 -14.68
CA VAL A 46 -22.91 -4.32 -13.35
C VAL A 46 -23.04 -5.82 -13.17
N ARG A 47 -21.90 -6.51 -12.99
CA ARG A 47 -21.85 -7.97 -12.82
C ARG A 47 -21.48 -8.29 -11.38
N ASN A 48 -22.25 -9.19 -10.78
CA ASN A 48 -22.05 -9.69 -9.43
C ASN A 48 -22.05 -11.22 -9.52
N PRO A 49 -20.88 -11.88 -9.49
CA PRO A 49 -20.81 -13.34 -9.46
C PRO A 49 -21.42 -13.95 -8.19
N ASP A 50 -21.48 -13.18 -7.09
CA ASP A 50 -21.96 -13.66 -5.79
C ASP A 50 -23.22 -12.91 -5.31
N ARG A 51 -23.90 -13.48 -4.32
CA ARG A 51 -25.01 -12.84 -3.60
C ARG A 51 -24.47 -11.79 -2.63
N LEU A 52 -24.72 -10.51 -2.93
CA LEU A 52 -24.27 -9.40 -2.08
C LEU A 52 -25.10 -9.19 -0.80
N ALA A 53 -26.38 -9.58 -0.82
CA ALA A 53 -27.29 -9.26 0.27
C ALA A 53 -26.99 -10.11 1.52
N GLY A 54 -26.79 -9.45 2.67
CA GLY A 54 -26.46 -10.12 3.93
C GLY A 54 -25.05 -10.70 4.02
N ALA A 55 -24.21 -10.55 2.99
CA ALA A 55 -22.84 -11.05 2.98
C ALA A 55 -21.90 -10.19 3.84
N VAL A 56 -20.71 -10.72 4.14
CA VAL A 56 -19.57 -9.91 4.60
C VAL A 56 -18.85 -9.37 3.38
N TRP A 57 -18.75 -8.04 3.24
CA TRP A 57 -18.13 -7.44 2.06
C TRP A 57 -16.64 -7.24 2.27
N LEU A 58 -15.82 -7.82 1.39
CA LEU A 58 -14.37 -7.60 1.35
C LEU A 58 -14.08 -6.52 0.30
N TYR A 59 -13.91 -5.28 0.77
CA TYR A 59 -13.82 -4.11 -0.10
C TYR A 59 -12.40 -3.87 -0.62
N VAL A 60 -12.26 -3.92 -1.95
CA VAL A 60 -10.97 -3.85 -2.64
C VAL A 60 -10.95 -2.75 -3.71
N VAL A 61 -9.85 -2.00 -3.79
CA VAL A 61 -9.68 -0.94 -4.81
C VAL A 61 -8.47 -1.17 -5.73
N SER A 62 -7.74 -2.27 -5.52
CA SER A 62 -6.55 -2.66 -6.28
C SER A 62 -6.31 -4.18 -6.20
N ALA A 63 -5.39 -4.69 -7.03
CA ALA A 63 -4.94 -6.08 -6.96
C ALA A 63 -4.27 -6.42 -5.61
N ASN A 64 -3.52 -5.48 -5.01
CA ASN A 64 -2.90 -5.71 -3.70
C ASN A 64 -3.94 -5.84 -2.59
N ASN A 65 -5.05 -5.11 -2.67
CA ASN A 65 -6.14 -5.27 -1.70
C ASN A 65 -6.89 -6.58 -1.88
N TYR A 66 -7.04 -7.05 -3.11
CA TYR A 66 -7.55 -8.39 -3.38
C TYR A 66 -6.68 -9.44 -2.69
N GLU A 67 -5.37 -9.42 -2.93
CA GLU A 67 -4.42 -10.34 -2.31
C GLU A 67 -4.44 -10.29 -0.79
N ALA A 68 -4.61 -9.08 -0.22
CA ALA A 68 -4.67 -8.89 1.22
C ALA A 68 -5.93 -9.46 1.87
N LEU A 69 -7.05 -9.60 1.15
CA LEU A 69 -8.33 -10.07 1.71
C LEU A 69 -8.75 -11.45 1.22
N ARG A 70 -8.12 -12.00 0.17
CA ARG A 70 -8.56 -13.27 -0.43
C ARG A 70 -8.57 -14.44 0.55
N PHE A 71 -7.66 -14.46 1.52
CA PHE A 71 -7.62 -15.53 2.52
C PHE A 71 -8.91 -15.57 3.38
N ILE A 72 -9.57 -14.42 3.57
CA ILE A 72 -10.88 -14.34 4.24
C ILE A 72 -11.98 -14.91 3.35
N ARG A 73 -11.92 -14.64 2.03
CA ARG A 73 -12.86 -15.23 1.06
C ARG A 73 -12.73 -16.75 1.01
N GLU A 74 -11.50 -17.26 1.04
CA GLU A 74 -11.19 -18.69 1.01
C GLU A 74 -11.67 -19.41 2.27
N ALA A 75 -11.56 -18.76 3.44
CA ALA A 75 -11.98 -19.33 4.71
C ALA A 75 -13.48 -19.16 5.02
N SER A 76 -14.16 -18.16 4.41
CA SER A 76 -15.54 -17.78 4.76
C SER A 76 -16.46 -17.78 3.54
N PRO A 77 -17.40 -18.75 3.42
CA PRO A 77 -18.26 -18.88 2.24
C PRO A 77 -19.23 -17.70 2.06
N ASP A 78 -19.55 -16.99 3.14
CA ASP A 78 -20.43 -15.84 3.22
C ASP A 78 -19.72 -14.48 3.01
N ALA A 79 -18.38 -14.48 2.90
CA ALA A 79 -17.62 -13.30 2.53
C ALA A 79 -17.54 -13.17 1.00
N VAL A 80 -17.68 -11.96 0.47
CA VAL A 80 -17.66 -11.70 -0.98
C VAL A 80 -16.73 -10.54 -1.30
N LEU A 81 -15.93 -10.67 -2.35
CA LEU A 81 -15.07 -9.59 -2.82
C LEU A 81 -15.86 -8.56 -3.60
N LEU A 82 -15.65 -7.28 -3.28
CA LEU A 82 -16.45 -6.18 -3.78
C LEU A 82 -15.61 -4.96 -4.12
N ALA A 83 -15.93 -4.29 -5.23
CA ALA A 83 -15.32 -3.03 -5.63
C ALA A 83 -16.35 -2.07 -6.24
N GLY A 84 -16.04 -0.77 -6.25
CA GLY A 84 -16.78 0.20 -7.06
C GLY A 84 -16.78 -0.14 -8.56
N GLN A 85 -17.86 0.22 -9.26
CA GLN A 85 -17.98 0.03 -10.70
C GLN A 85 -16.78 0.61 -11.45
N GLY A 86 -16.20 -0.19 -12.35
CA GLY A 86 -15.08 0.21 -13.18
C GLY A 86 -13.72 0.32 -12.45
N LYS A 87 -13.62 0.04 -11.15
CA LYS A 87 -12.32 -0.01 -10.47
C LYS A 87 -11.43 -1.10 -11.09
N ASN A 88 -10.19 -0.74 -11.40
CA ASN A 88 -9.23 -1.69 -11.96
C ASN A 88 -8.62 -2.52 -10.82
N ILE A 89 -8.98 -3.80 -10.76
CA ILE A 89 -8.44 -4.78 -9.80
C ILE A 89 -7.39 -5.68 -10.49
N GLY A 90 -6.84 -5.24 -11.63
CA GLY A 90 -5.91 -6.03 -12.42
C GLY A 90 -6.55 -7.32 -12.95
N ARG A 91 -5.82 -8.43 -12.83
CA ARG A 91 -6.25 -9.75 -13.32
C ARG A 91 -7.49 -10.31 -12.64
N TYR A 92 -7.81 -9.84 -11.43
CA TYR A 92 -8.95 -10.31 -10.62
C TYR A 92 -10.28 -9.63 -10.97
N GLY A 93 -10.34 -8.85 -12.04
CA GLY A 93 -11.51 -8.03 -12.34
C GLY A 93 -12.82 -8.81 -12.49
N LYS A 94 -12.74 -10.09 -12.90
CA LYS A 94 -13.88 -11.00 -13.10
C LYS A 94 -14.38 -11.65 -11.80
N ASP A 95 -13.51 -11.77 -10.80
CA ASP A 95 -13.78 -12.47 -9.53
C ASP A 95 -14.31 -11.53 -8.44
N VAL A 96 -14.57 -10.26 -8.80
CA VAL A 96 -14.95 -9.19 -7.87
C VAL A 96 -16.29 -8.60 -8.27
N ASN A 97 -17.24 -8.64 -7.34
CA ASN A 97 -18.55 -8.02 -7.46
C ASN A 97 -18.43 -6.50 -7.60
N ARG A 98 -19.46 -5.87 -8.17
CA ARG A 98 -19.45 -4.44 -8.50
C ARG A 98 -20.60 -3.69 -7.88
N LEU A 99 -20.29 -2.66 -7.10
CA LEU A 99 -21.27 -1.67 -6.68
C LEU A 99 -21.50 -0.67 -7.81
N SER A 100 -22.76 -0.54 -8.24
CA SER A 100 -23.16 0.42 -9.26
C SER A 100 -22.83 1.85 -8.84
N LEU A 101 -22.06 2.57 -9.66
CA LEU A 101 -21.73 3.97 -9.45
C LEU A 101 -22.49 4.91 -10.40
N ARG A 102 -23.45 4.38 -11.15
CA ARG A 102 -24.27 5.14 -12.12
C ARG A 102 -24.90 6.39 -11.52
N ARG A 103 -25.40 6.26 -10.29
CA ARG A 103 -26.11 7.34 -9.59
C ARG A 103 -25.20 8.44 -9.06
N LYS A 104 -23.87 8.32 -9.16
CA LYS A 104 -22.93 9.40 -8.79
C LYS A 104 -23.26 10.70 -9.52
N ILE A 105 -23.69 10.62 -10.78
CA ILE A 105 -24.03 11.80 -11.61
C ILE A 105 -25.06 12.72 -10.93
N LEU A 106 -26.00 12.15 -10.17
CA LEU A 106 -27.07 12.87 -9.49
C LEU A 106 -26.56 13.76 -8.34
N TYR A 107 -25.31 13.60 -7.91
CA TYR A 107 -24.73 14.28 -6.77
C TYR A 107 -23.69 15.34 -7.15
N TYR A 108 -23.38 15.49 -8.45
CA TYR A 108 -22.35 16.44 -8.89
C TYR A 108 -22.72 17.91 -8.65
N TRP A 109 -23.99 18.22 -8.41
CA TRP A 109 -24.41 19.55 -7.94
C TRP A 109 -23.74 19.95 -6.62
N GLN A 110 -23.27 19.00 -5.81
CA GLN A 110 -22.55 19.26 -4.56
C GLN A 110 -21.12 19.79 -4.78
N TYR A 111 -20.54 19.59 -5.98
CA TYR A 111 -19.15 19.92 -6.25
C TYR A 111 -18.79 21.39 -5.96
N PRO A 112 -19.55 22.42 -6.40
CA PRO A 112 -19.24 23.81 -6.08
C PRO A 112 -19.28 24.10 -4.58
N VAL A 113 -20.18 23.45 -3.84
CA VAL A 113 -20.30 23.60 -2.39
C VAL A 113 -19.08 22.97 -1.70
N ALA A 114 -18.71 21.74 -2.08
CA ALA A 114 -17.55 21.05 -1.56
C ALA A 114 -16.24 21.80 -1.85
N LEU A 115 -16.08 22.32 -3.07
CA LEU A 115 -14.91 23.12 -3.47
C LEU A 115 -14.82 24.40 -2.63
N ARG A 116 -15.93 25.12 -2.45
CA ARG A 116 -15.97 26.33 -1.63
C ARG A 116 -15.63 26.04 -0.16
N GLY A 117 -16.20 24.96 0.39
CA GLY A 117 -15.91 24.51 1.75
C GLY A 117 -14.43 24.17 1.94
N LEU A 118 -13.88 23.35 1.04
CA LEU A 118 -12.45 23.00 1.08
C LEU A 118 -11.54 24.19 0.84
N HIS A 119 -11.92 25.13 -0.02
CA HIS A 119 -11.17 26.38 -0.20
C HIS A 119 -11.10 27.19 1.10
N ARG A 120 -12.17 27.24 1.89
CA ARG A 120 -12.15 27.89 3.21
C ARG A 120 -11.22 27.18 4.21
N LEU A 121 -11.08 25.85 4.10
CA LEU A 121 -10.28 25.04 5.02
C LEU A 121 -8.79 24.97 4.64
N VAL A 122 -8.46 24.83 3.35
CA VAL A 122 -7.09 24.59 2.88
C VAL A 122 -6.62 25.59 1.81
N GLY A 123 -7.37 26.67 1.60
CA GLY A 123 -7.02 27.78 0.72
C GLY A 123 -6.78 27.36 -0.73
N HIS A 124 -5.75 27.95 -1.35
CA HIS A 124 -5.37 27.70 -2.74
C HIS A 124 -5.07 26.23 -3.06
N ARG A 125 -4.79 25.37 -2.07
CA ARG A 125 -4.60 23.93 -2.32
C ARG A 125 -5.86 23.25 -2.85
N ALA A 126 -7.03 23.69 -2.40
CA ALA A 126 -8.30 23.22 -2.95
C ALA A 126 -8.41 23.55 -4.44
N LEU A 127 -7.97 24.75 -4.84
CA LEU A 127 -7.93 25.18 -6.24
C LEU A 127 -6.81 24.50 -7.04
N ARG A 128 -5.71 24.11 -6.39
CA ARG A 128 -4.63 23.36 -7.05
C ARG A 128 -5.08 21.94 -7.41
N PHE A 129 -5.87 21.30 -6.56
CA PHE A 129 -6.28 19.90 -6.69
C PHE A 129 -7.81 19.73 -6.82
N PHE A 130 -8.47 20.67 -7.50
CA PHE A 130 -9.93 20.67 -7.67
C PHE A 130 -10.46 19.41 -8.37
N ASP A 131 -9.65 18.81 -9.24
CA ASP A 131 -9.96 17.56 -9.94
C ASP A 131 -10.08 16.38 -8.97
N LEU A 132 -9.24 16.34 -7.93
CA LEU A 132 -9.31 15.31 -6.90
C LEU A 132 -10.58 15.45 -6.03
N ILE A 133 -11.03 16.69 -5.80
CA ILE A 133 -12.31 16.97 -5.13
C ILE A 133 -13.45 16.45 -6.00
N PHE A 134 -13.43 16.78 -7.30
CA PHE A 134 -14.44 16.36 -8.26
C PHE A 134 -14.62 14.84 -8.34
N TYR A 135 -13.52 14.07 -8.25
CA TYR A 135 -13.59 12.60 -8.28
C TYR A 135 -14.24 11.99 -7.04
N ALA A 136 -14.12 12.64 -5.88
CA ALA A 136 -14.66 12.16 -4.62
C ALA A 136 -16.18 12.33 -4.48
N ILE A 137 -16.78 13.26 -5.23
CA ILE A 137 -18.21 13.59 -5.13
C ILE A 137 -19.11 12.39 -5.42
N GLY A 138 -20.16 12.21 -4.63
CA GLY A 138 -21.23 11.25 -4.85
C GLY A 138 -20.95 9.81 -4.40
N TYR A 139 -19.71 9.48 -3.97
CA TYR A 139 -19.42 8.13 -3.47
C TYR A 139 -20.21 7.81 -2.19
N TYR A 140 -20.22 8.74 -1.22
CA TYR A 140 -20.87 8.56 0.07
C TYR A 140 -22.35 8.22 -0.09
N GLU A 141 -23.09 8.99 -0.88
CA GLU A 141 -24.52 8.83 -1.06
C GLU A 141 -24.88 7.56 -1.83
N VAL A 142 -24.07 7.21 -2.84
CA VAL A 142 -24.23 5.94 -3.57
C VAL A 142 -23.99 4.76 -2.63
N TYR A 143 -22.99 4.83 -1.76
CA TYR A 143 -22.71 3.76 -0.81
C TYR A 143 -23.77 3.63 0.26
N ARG A 144 -24.31 4.72 0.82
CA ARG A 144 -25.47 4.63 1.72
C ARG A 144 -26.64 3.88 1.09
N ARG A 145 -26.95 4.18 -0.17
CA ARG A 145 -28.01 3.48 -0.91
C ARG A 145 -27.70 2.00 -1.07
N ALA A 146 -26.47 1.65 -1.45
CA ALA A 146 -26.05 0.27 -1.60
C ALA A 146 -26.13 -0.51 -0.27
N LEU A 147 -25.65 0.09 0.82
CA LEU A 147 -25.69 -0.49 2.17
C LEU A 147 -27.13 -0.73 2.64
N ARG A 148 -28.05 0.22 2.43
CA ARG A 148 -29.48 0.03 2.74
C ARG A 148 -30.15 -1.07 1.93
N HIS A 149 -29.77 -1.19 0.66
CA HIS A 149 -30.36 -2.14 -0.27
C HIS A 149 -29.89 -3.57 0.01
N TYR A 150 -28.57 -3.77 0.12
CA TYR A 150 -27.99 -5.09 0.30
C TYR A 150 -27.87 -5.52 1.77
N ARG A 151 -27.83 -4.58 2.71
CA ARG A 151 -27.70 -4.82 4.16
C ARG A 151 -26.59 -5.84 4.48
N PRO A 152 -25.33 -5.55 4.11
CA PRO A 152 -24.22 -6.45 4.47
C PRO A 152 -24.11 -6.58 5.99
N ARG A 153 -23.61 -7.74 6.44
CA ARG A 153 -23.35 -7.98 7.86
C ARG A 153 -22.19 -7.15 8.40
N ALA A 154 -21.17 -6.95 7.57
CA ALA A 154 -20.01 -6.11 7.85
C ALA A 154 -19.30 -5.75 6.53
N VAL A 155 -18.42 -4.75 6.60
CA VAL A 155 -17.47 -4.42 5.52
C VAL A 155 -16.04 -4.48 6.04
N VAL A 156 -15.23 -5.34 5.44
CA VAL A 156 -13.79 -5.48 5.70
C VAL A 156 -13.01 -4.70 4.64
N PHE A 157 -12.14 -3.81 5.08
CA PHE A 157 -11.33 -2.94 4.24
C PHE A 157 -9.87 -3.40 4.26
N ALA A 158 -9.19 -3.30 3.12
CA ALA A 158 -7.73 -3.30 3.08
C ALA A 158 -7.15 -1.90 2.82
N ASN A 159 -7.95 -0.92 2.42
CA ASN A 159 -7.48 0.43 2.17
C ASN A 159 -8.22 1.45 3.04
N ASP A 160 -7.47 2.30 3.71
CA ASP A 160 -7.94 3.23 4.74
C ASP A 160 -7.80 4.71 4.35
N HIS A 161 -7.29 5.01 3.14
CA HIS A 161 -6.90 6.37 2.73
C HIS A 161 -7.39 6.79 1.34
N ASN A 162 -7.84 5.86 0.49
CA ASN A 162 -8.45 6.21 -0.79
C ASN A 162 -9.82 6.86 -0.58
N ASP A 163 -10.11 7.87 -1.40
CA ASP A 163 -11.38 8.63 -1.40
C ASP A 163 -12.61 7.74 -1.38
N ASP A 164 -12.61 6.73 -2.24
CA ASP A 164 -13.66 5.74 -2.37
C ASP A 164 -13.85 4.90 -1.07
N ALA A 165 -12.77 4.33 -0.54
CA ALA A 165 -12.81 3.55 0.69
C ALA A 165 -13.23 4.39 1.90
N ARG A 166 -12.73 5.63 2.02
CA ARG A 166 -13.14 6.58 3.06
C ARG A 166 -14.62 6.93 2.96
N ALA A 167 -15.14 7.12 1.75
CA ALA A 167 -16.56 7.41 1.56
C ALA A 167 -17.43 6.21 1.96
N LEU A 168 -17.02 4.98 1.63
CA LEU A 168 -17.72 3.77 2.08
C LEU A 168 -17.66 3.61 3.59
N LEU A 169 -16.50 3.84 4.23
CA LEU A 169 -16.38 3.81 5.70
C LEU A 169 -17.33 4.80 6.38
N LEU A 170 -17.39 6.05 5.89
CA LEU A 170 -18.33 7.06 6.38
C LEU A 170 -19.78 6.63 6.17
N ALA A 171 -20.10 6.02 5.03
CA ALA A 171 -21.42 5.49 4.75
C ALA A 171 -21.79 4.31 5.67
N CYS A 172 -20.85 3.41 5.97
CA CYS A 172 -21.05 2.30 6.91
C CYS A 172 -21.44 2.81 8.29
N ARG A 173 -20.69 3.80 8.82
CA ARG A 173 -21.00 4.45 10.10
C ARG A 173 -22.40 5.08 10.09
N ALA A 174 -22.75 5.79 9.03
CA ALA A 174 -24.05 6.45 8.91
C ALA A 174 -25.23 5.48 8.79
N GLU A 175 -24.98 4.23 8.36
CA GLU A 175 -25.99 3.18 8.20
C GLU A 175 -25.90 2.09 9.27
N GLY A 176 -25.03 2.25 10.28
CA GLY A 176 -24.85 1.27 11.36
C GLY A 176 -24.28 -0.08 10.89
N VAL A 177 -23.53 -0.10 9.79
CA VAL A 177 -22.90 -1.32 9.27
C VAL A 177 -21.51 -1.49 9.91
N PRO A 178 -21.23 -2.62 10.60
CA PRO A 178 -19.93 -2.88 11.22
C PRO A 178 -18.78 -2.87 10.21
N THR A 179 -17.62 -2.38 10.64
CA THR A 179 -16.44 -2.23 9.80
C THR A 179 -15.19 -2.85 10.41
N ALA A 180 -14.45 -3.60 9.60
CA ALA A 180 -13.14 -4.12 9.97
C ALA A 180 -12.06 -3.64 8.99
N TYR A 181 -10.82 -3.54 9.44
CA TYR A 181 -9.66 -3.21 8.61
C TYR A 181 -8.57 -4.27 8.75
N VAL A 182 -8.00 -4.68 7.63
CA VAL A 182 -6.83 -5.55 7.55
C VAL A 182 -5.70 -4.76 6.89
N GLN A 183 -4.64 -4.50 7.66
CA GLN A 183 -3.45 -3.87 7.11
C GLN A 183 -2.82 -4.75 6.03
N HIS A 184 -2.37 -4.14 4.94
CA HIS A 184 -1.71 -4.84 3.82
C HIS A 184 -0.36 -4.23 3.40
N ALA A 185 -0.06 -3.06 3.95
CA ALA A 185 1.12 -2.28 3.61
C ALA A 185 1.53 -1.45 4.85
N SER A 186 2.81 -1.07 4.88
CA SER A 186 3.34 -0.20 5.91
C SER A 186 2.62 1.15 5.91
N VAL A 187 2.34 1.64 7.10
CA VAL A 187 1.62 2.90 7.32
C VAL A 187 2.58 4.01 7.73
N SER A 188 2.06 5.23 7.81
CA SER A 188 2.83 6.42 8.18
C SER A 188 1.95 7.44 8.87
N THR A 189 2.57 8.43 9.51
CA THR A 189 1.90 9.47 10.29
C THR A 189 1.04 10.44 9.46
N ASN A 190 1.05 10.32 8.13
CA ASN A 190 0.27 11.16 7.21
C ASN A 190 -1.03 10.49 6.72
N PHE A 191 -1.34 9.32 7.27
CA PHE A 191 -2.56 8.60 7.00
C PHE A 191 -3.73 9.22 7.78
N PRO A 192 -4.99 8.94 7.40
CA PRO A 192 -6.12 9.29 8.24
C PRO A 192 -6.09 8.53 9.59
N PRO A 193 -6.77 9.03 10.63
CA PRO A 193 -6.96 8.29 11.87
C PRO A 193 -7.63 6.92 11.62
N LEU A 194 -7.25 5.95 12.46
CA LEU A 194 -7.77 4.58 12.41
C LEU A 194 -9.24 4.56 12.87
N GLY A 195 -10.12 4.25 11.94
CA GLY A 195 -11.55 4.55 12.06
C GLY A 195 -12.49 3.35 11.96
N PHE A 196 -12.03 2.15 12.25
CA PHE A 196 -12.79 0.91 12.05
C PHE A 196 -13.19 0.30 13.39
N ASP A 197 -14.28 -0.45 13.44
CA ASP A 197 -14.74 -1.07 14.68
C ASP A 197 -13.81 -2.21 15.12
N LEU A 198 -13.16 -2.87 14.16
CA LEU A 198 -12.02 -3.76 14.35
C LEU A 198 -10.87 -3.38 13.42
N SER A 199 -9.65 -3.31 13.93
CA SER A 199 -8.44 -3.11 13.12
C SER A 199 -7.43 -4.21 13.40
N LEU A 200 -7.12 -5.00 12.37
CA LEU A 200 -6.10 -6.04 12.37
C LEU A 200 -4.81 -5.46 11.79
N LEU A 201 -3.86 -5.12 12.66
CA LEU A 201 -2.60 -4.46 12.31
C LEU A 201 -1.43 -5.44 12.33
N GLU A 202 -0.40 -5.16 11.54
CA GLU A 202 0.76 -6.06 11.39
C GLU A 202 1.65 -6.07 12.63
N GLY A 203 1.82 -4.94 13.29
CA GLY A 203 2.67 -4.81 14.47
C GLY A 203 2.48 -3.50 15.23
N GLN A 204 3.23 -3.36 16.31
CA GLN A 204 3.15 -2.21 17.21
C GLN A 204 3.47 -0.89 16.49
N ASP A 205 4.41 -0.90 15.53
CA ASP A 205 4.75 0.26 14.68
C ASP A 205 3.52 0.89 14.03
N ALA A 206 2.65 0.07 13.44
CA ALA A 206 1.47 0.56 12.76
C ALA A 206 0.50 1.20 13.76
N PHE A 207 0.32 0.58 14.92
CA PHE A 207 -0.55 1.11 15.96
C PHE A 207 -0.04 2.46 16.49
N ASP A 208 1.25 2.56 16.78
CA ASP A 208 1.87 3.79 17.28
C ASP A 208 1.78 4.93 16.26
N LYS A 209 1.98 4.65 14.97
CA LYS A 209 1.77 5.63 13.90
C LYS A 209 0.32 6.06 13.77
N TYR A 210 -0.64 5.15 13.85
CA TYR A 210 -2.05 5.51 13.81
C TYR A 210 -2.48 6.38 14.98
N ARG A 211 -1.93 6.16 16.19
CA ARG A 211 -2.15 7.03 17.36
C ARG A 211 -1.63 8.45 17.13
N GLN A 212 -0.59 8.62 16.32
CA GLN A 212 -0.09 9.95 15.92
C GLN A 212 -0.97 10.59 14.83
N CYS A 213 -1.65 9.81 13.99
CA CYS A 213 -2.59 10.32 12.99
C CYS A 213 -3.87 10.90 13.62
N GLY A 214 -4.24 10.44 14.81
CA GLY A 214 -5.39 10.93 15.58
C GLY A 214 -6.02 9.86 16.47
N PRO A 215 -7.24 10.10 16.96
CA PRO A 215 -7.95 9.13 17.79
C PRO A 215 -8.14 7.79 17.07
N VAL A 216 -7.89 6.71 17.81
CA VAL A 216 -8.19 5.35 17.36
C VAL A 216 -9.61 5.01 17.78
N HIS A 217 -10.42 4.58 16.82
CA HIS A 217 -11.76 4.03 17.05
C HIS A 217 -11.70 2.50 17.05
N GLY A 218 -12.55 1.88 17.87
CA GLY A 218 -12.76 0.43 17.88
C GLY A 218 -11.62 -0.39 18.48
N ARG A 219 -11.75 -1.71 18.36
CA ARG A 219 -10.78 -2.69 18.85
C ARG A 219 -9.59 -2.78 17.90
N VAL A 220 -8.38 -2.85 18.47
CA VAL A 220 -7.14 -3.08 17.71
C VAL A 220 -6.54 -4.42 18.12
N GLU A 221 -6.22 -5.25 17.13
CA GLU A 221 -5.54 -6.53 17.30
C GLU A 221 -4.27 -6.53 16.46
N LEU A 222 -3.15 -6.92 17.08
CA LEU A 222 -1.89 -7.09 16.38
C LEU A 222 -1.78 -8.54 15.91
N VAL A 223 -1.94 -8.76 14.61
CA VAL A 223 -2.09 -10.11 14.04
C VAL A 223 -0.86 -10.61 13.30
N GLY A 224 0.18 -9.79 13.18
CA GLY A 224 1.32 -10.10 12.33
C GLY A 224 1.05 -9.82 10.85
N MET A 225 1.90 -10.36 9.97
CA MET A 225 1.86 -10.08 8.53
C MET A 225 1.37 -11.28 7.70
N PRO A 226 0.06 -11.40 7.37
CA PRO A 226 -0.52 -12.48 6.57
C PRO A 226 0.19 -12.79 5.24
N LYS A 227 0.79 -11.77 4.61
CA LYS A 227 1.53 -11.95 3.34
C LYS A 227 2.89 -12.61 3.53
N ALA A 228 3.46 -12.59 4.73
CA ALA A 228 4.78 -13.15 5.04
C ALA A 228 4.71 -14.63 5.44
N ASP A 229 3.58 -15.10 5.97
CA ASP A 229 3.41 -16.44 6.57
C ASP A 229 4.05 -17.57 5.75
N SER A 230 3.77 -17.62 4.44
CA SER A 230 4.28 -18.67 3.54
C SER A 230 5.79 -18.62 3.26
N PHE A 231 6.49 -17.61 3.77
CA PHE A 231 7.91 -17.37 3.50
C PHE A 231 8.79 -17.38 4.76
N LEU A 232 8.20 -17.24 5.96
CA LEU A 232 8.97 -17.14 7.20
C LEU A 232 9.76 -18.42 7.53
N ASN A 233 9.33 -19.57 7.02
CA ASN A 233 10.06 -20.84 7.13
C ASN A 233 11.28 -20.94 6.19
N GLN A 234 11.45 -19.99 5.27
CA GLN A 234 12.49 -19.95 4.25
C GLN A 234 13.42 -18.75 4.45
N ARG A 235 13.66 -18.35 5.71
CA ARG A 235 14.61 -17.29 6.04
C ARG A 235 16.00 -17.63 5.52
N ASN A 236 16.70 -16.62 5.02
CA ASN A 236 18.07 -16.75 4.56
C ASN A 236 19.00 -17.06 5.76
N THR A 237 19.78 -18.13 5.65
CA THR A 237 20.76 -18.56 6.65
C THR A 237 22.21 -18.36 6.19
N ALA A 238 22.43 -17.76 5.02
CA ALA A 238 23.77 -17.55 4.48
C ALA A 238 24.58 -16.66 5.45
N PRO A 239 25.81 -17.07 5.81
CA PRO A 239 26.63 -16.34 6.78
C PRO A 239 27.29 -15.09 6.18
N GLN A 240 27.15 -14.88 4.87
CA GLN A 240 27.82 -13.84 4.09
C GLN A 240 26.91 -13.36 2.97
N VAL A 241 27.01 -12.08 2.63
CA VAL A 241 26.32 -11.51 1.47
C VAL A 241 27.07 -11.80 0.19
N ARG A 242 26.39 -12.42 -0.79
CA ARG A 242 26.88 -12.64 -2.16
C ARG A 242 25.95 -12.04 -3.21
N HIS A 243 24.65 -12.08 -2.96
CA HIS A 243 23.61 -11.57 -3.85
C HIS A 243 22.89 -10.38 -3.21
N VAL A 244 22.95 -9.22 -3.85
CA VAL A 244 22.38 -7.97 -3.36
C VAL A 244 21.19 -7.57 -4.24
N ALA A 245 20.01 -7.57 -3.64
CA ALA A 245 18.84 -6.98 -4.24
C ALA A 245 18.95 -5.46 -4.21
N VAL A 246 18.62 -4.80 -5.31
CA VAL A 246 18.47 -3.35 -5.38
C VAL A 246 17.04 -3.04 -5.76
N ALA A 247 16.27 -2.40 -4.88
CA ALA A 247 14.89 -2.03 -5.17
C ALA A 247 14.79 -0.52 -5.40
N CYS A 248 14.24 -0.11 -6.55
CA CYS A 248 14.02 1.30 -6.87
C CYS A 248 12.53 1.61 -7.08
N ASN A 249 12.16 2.85 -6.80
CA ASN A 249 10.82 3.38 -6.95
C ASN A 249 10.80 4.58 -7.92
N LEU A 250 9.61 5.17 -8.13
CA LEU A 250 9.42 6.28 -9.06
C LEU A 250 10.08 7.60 -8.63
N LEU A 251 10.48 7.72 -7.36
CA LEU A 251 11.20 8.86 -6.79
C LEU A 251 12.70 8.80 -7.08
N ASP A 252 13.23 7.62 -7.36
CA ASP A 252 14.66 7.41 -7.63
C ASP A 252 14.98 7.81 -9.07
N GLY A 253 15.74 8.87 -9.28
CA GLY A 253 16.15 9.34 -10.60
C GLY A 253 16.99 8.29 -11.32
N LEU A 254 16.65 7.99 -12.58
CA LEU A 254 17.41 7.02 -13.37
C LEU A 254 18.90 7.38 -13.50
N PRO A 255 19.31 8.66 -13.69
CA PRO A 255 20.73 9.01 -13.73
C PRO A 255 21.47 8.68 -12.42
N ASP A 256 20.88 9.01 -11.27
CA ASP A 256 21.50 8.77 -9.96
C ASP A 256 21.56 7.28 -9.62
N LEU A 257 20.49 6.54 -9.96
CA LEU A 257 20.44 5.08 -9.85
C LEU A 257 21.53 4.43 -10.72
N THR A 258 21.71 4.92 -11.95
CA THR A 258 22.75 4.45 -12.87
C THR A 258 24.14 4.70 -12.30
N ALA A 259 24.42 5.93 -11.83
CA ALA A 259 25.70 6.27 -11.23
C ALA A 259 26.01 5.42 -9.99
N THR A 260 24.99 5.18 -9.15
CA THR A 260 25.11 4.32 -7.97
C THR A 260 25.46 2.89 -8.35
N LEU A 261 24.72 2.29 -9.30
CA LEU A 261 24.94 0.90 -9.73
C LEU A 261 26.30 0.73 -10.42
N THR A 262 26.71 1.68 -11.27
CA THR A 262 28.04 1.70 -11.88
C THR A 262 29.14 1.69 -10.82
N TYR A 263 28.99 2.52 -9.79
CA TYR A 263 29.94 2.58 -8.68
C TYR A 263 29.99 1.26 -7.90
N LEU A 264 28.84 0.70 -7.54
CA LEU A 264 28.76 -0.55 -6.77
C LEU A 264 29.36 -1.74 -7.52
N LEU A 265 29.05 -1.89 -8.82
CA LEU A 265 29.60 -2.97 -9.65
C LEU A 265 31.13 -2.88 -9.79
N ARG A 266 31.67 -1.66 -9.83
CA ARG A 266 33.13 -1.43 -9.88
C ARG A 266 33.81 -1.73 -8.53
N GLU A 267 33.24 -1.25 -7.43
CA GLU A 267 33.86 -1.33 -6.10
C GLU A 267 33.66 -2.68 -5.40
N LEU A 268 32.67 -3.46 -5.85
CA LEU A 268 32.25 -4.73 -5.25
C LEU A 268 32.09 -5.82 -6.33
N PRO A 269 33.13 -6.11 -7.13
CA PRO A 269 33.02 -7.05 -8.26
C PRO A 269 32.74 -8.51 -7.84
N ALA A 270 32.96 -8.84 -6.56
CA ALA A 270 32.65 -10.15 -6.00
C ALA A 270 31.18 -10.32 -5.59
N LEU A 271 30.37 -9.26 -5.63
CA LEU A 271 28.94 -9.30 -5.34
C LEU A 271 28.12 -9.28 -6.62
N THR A 272 27.04 -10.04 -6.63
CA THR A 272 26.05 -9.99 -7.72
C THR A 272 24.93 -9.04 -7.34
N PHE A 273 24.57 -8.12 -8.25
CA PHE A 273 23.48 -7.17 -8.03
C PHE A 273 22.30 -7.48 -8.94
N THR A 274 21.09 -7.45 -8.37
CA THR A 274 19.83 -7.61 -9.12
C THR A 274 18.94 -6.40 -8.90
N LEU A 275 18.65 -5.66 -9.97
CA LEU A 275 17.75 -4.52 -9.92
C LEU A 275 16.29 -4.96 -10.06
N ARG A 276 15.45 -4.50 -9.13
CA ARG A 276 14.00 -4.65 -9.14
C ARG A 276 13.31 -3.27 -9.19
N PRO A 277 12.79 -2.86 -10.35
CA PRO A 277 11.91 -1.71 -10.43
C PRO A 277 10.61 -1.91 -9.65
N HIS A 278 9.98 -0.82 -9.21
CA HIS A 278 8.66 -0.87 -8.63
C HIS A 278 7.62 -1.39 -9.65
N PRO A 279 6.61 -2.22 -9.28
CA PRO A 279 5.65 -2.80 -10.23
C PRO A 279 4.87 -1.80 -11.09
N ALA A 280 4.67 -0.58 -10.56
CA ALA A 280 4.01 0.52 -11.25
C ALA A 280 4.96 1.43 -12.05
N ASP A 281 6.26 1.18 -12.00
CA ASP A 281 7.24 1.93 -12.77
C ASP A 281 7.16 1.52 -14.25
N ARG A 282 7.00 2.52 -15.12
CA ARG A 282 6.86 2.34 -16.58
C ARG A 282 7.96 3.05 -17.35
N ARG A 283 8.99 3.54 -16.65
CA ARG A 283 10.15 4.17 -17.30
C ARG A 283 10.90 3.13 -18.14
N ASP A 284 11.59 3.62 -19.17
CA ASP A 284 12.45 2.77 -19.97
C ASP A 284 13.81 2.58 -19.28
N PHE A 285 14.18 1.32 -19.05
CA PHE A 285 15.44 0.91 -18.44
C PHE A 285 16.43 0.35 -19.48
N SER A 286 16.13 0.41 -20.78
CA SER A 286 16.94 -0.13 -21.87
C SER A 286 18.39 0.39 -21.86
N ALA A 287 18.57 1.70 -21.72
CA ALA A 287 19.89 2.33 -21.66
C ALA A 287 20.72 1.83 -20.45
N LEU A 288 20.08 1.65 -19.28
CA LEU A 288 20.74 1.12 -18.10
C LEU A 288 21.13 -0.36 -18.28
N ARG A 289 20.25 -1.16 -18.89
CA ARG A 289 20.54 -2.57 -19.25
C ARG A 289 21.76 -2.69 -20.16
N GLN A 290 21.86 -1.81 -21.16
CA GLN A 290 22.99 -1.79 -22.09
C GLN A 290 24.28 -1.32 -21.42
N ALA A 291 24.20 -0.29 -20.57
CA ALA A 291 25.36 0.26 -19.89
C ALA A 291 25.97 -0.69 -18.85
N LEU A 292 25.15 -1.53 -18.21
CA LEU A 292 25.56 -2.41 -17.10
C LEU A 292 25.20 -3.89 -17.37
N PRO A 293 25.93 -4.60 -18.26
CA PRO A 293 25.61 -5.97 -18.63
C PRO A 293 25.76 -6.99 -17.48
N ALA A 294 26.56 -6.68 -16.46
CA ALA A 294 26.71 -7.52 -15.26
C ALA A 294 25.53 -7.41 -14.28
N LEU A 295 24.66 -6.41 -14.45
CA LEU A 295 23.50 -6.20 -13.60
C LEU A 295 22.38 -7.20 -13.95
N GLN A 296 21.92 -7.96 -12.97
CA GLN A 296 20.75 -8.82 -13.12
C GLN A 296 19.45 -8.04 -12.95
N TRP A 297 18.34 -8.60 -13.42
CA TRP A 297 17.05 -7.92 -13.45
C TRP A 297 15.91 -8.81 -12.96
N SER A 298 15.08 -8.26 -12.08
CA SER A 298 13.83 -8.86 -11.63
C SER A 298 12.64 -8.29 -12.41
N ASN A 299 11.62 -9.12 -12.61
CA ASN A 299 10.35 -8.72 -13.21
C ASN A 299 9.24 -8.67 -12.15
N PRO A 300 8.85 -7.48 -11.64
CA PRO A 300 7.86 -7.36 -10.59
C PRO A 300 6.43 -7.76 -11.00
N GLN A 301 6.18 -8.01 -12.29
CA GLN A 301 4.91 -8.52 -12.79
C GLN A 301 4.85 -10.06 -12.81
N GLN A 302 5.99 -10.75 -12.72
CA GLN A 302 6.08 -12.22 -12.73
C GLN A 302 6.26 -12.80 -11.33
N GLU A 303 6.99 -12.12 -10.45
CA GLU A 303 7.27 -12.58 -9.08
C GLU A 303 6.92 -11.51 -8.04
N ASN A 304 6.39 -11.93 -6.90
CA ASN A 304 6.15 -11.03 -5.77
C ASN A 304 7.45 -10.68 -5.03
N VAL A 305 7.39 -9.71 -4.12
CA VAL A 305 8.58 -9.19 -3.43
C VAL A 305 9.25 -10.26 -2.56
N PHE A 306 8.50 -11.12 -1.88
CA PHE A 306 9.09 -12.19 -1.06
C PHE A 306 9.80 -13.22 -1.92
N GLN A 307 9.17 -13.67 -3.02
CA GLN A 307 9.78 -14.60 -3.98
C GLN A 307 11.11 -14.06 -4.53
N PHE A 308 11.13 -12.78 -4.91
CA PHE A 308 12.36 -12.13 -5.35
C PHE A 308 13.44 -12.11 -4.25
N LEU A 309 13.08 -11.76 -3.01
CA LEU A 309 14.04 -11.65 -1.92
C LEU A 309 14.61 -12.99 -1.46
N GLN A 310 13.91 -14.11 -1.67
CA GLN A 310 14.39 -15.44 -1.27
C GLN A 310 15.72 -15.86 -1.93
N THR A 311 16.06 -15.28 -3.08
CA THR A 311 17.31 -15.56 -3.81
C THR A 311 18.43 -14.58 -3.49
N HIS A 312 18.25 -13.70 -2.49
CA HIS A 312 19.19 -12.65 -2.13
C HIS A 312 19.62 -12.73 -0.66
N ASP A 313 20.75 -12.10 -0.35
CA ASP A 313 21.34 -12.08 0.99
C ASP A 313 21.24 -10.70 1.65
N ALA A 314 21.14 -9.65 0.83
CA ALA A 314 20.98 -8.27 1.25
C ALA A 314 20.05 -7.47 0.32
N LEU A 315 19.54 -6.36 0.82
CA LEU A 315 18.76 -5.37 0.10
C LEU A 315 19.43 -3.99 0.23
N VAL A 316 19.52 -3.27 -0.89
CA VAL A 316 19.78 -1.82 -0.94
C VAL A 316 18.55 -1.14 -1.55
N ALA A 317 17.98 -0.19 -0.83
CA ALA A 317 16.85 0.59 -1.33
C ALA A 317 16.73 1.94 -0.63
N ALA A 318 15.99 2.86 -1.25
CA ALA A 318 15.54 4.11 -0.63
C ALA A 318 14.19 3.88 0.07
N ASP A 319 13.28 4.86 0.05
CA ASP A 319 11.98 4.76 0.72
C ASP A 319 11.07 3.70 0.10
N THR A 320 11.05 2.51 0.70
CA THR A 320 10.22 1.37 0.27
C THR A 320 9.82 0.50 1.46
N SER A 321 8.65 -0.13 1.39
CA SER A 321 8.26 -1.12 2.40
C SER A 321 9.23 -2.31 2.41
N THR A 322 9.84 -2.62 1.25
CA THR A 322 10.70 -3.80 0.96
C THR A 322 11.77 -4.07 2.01
N HIS A 323 12.24 -3.04 2.74
CA HIS A 323 13.15 -3.21 3.87
C HIS A 323 12.59 -4.14 4.96
N LEU A 324 11.29 -4.05 5.25
CA LEU A 324 10.62 -4.92 6.22
C LEU A 324 10.49 -6.35 5.69
N GLU A 325 10.04 -6.53 4.45
CA GLU A 325 9.97 -7.87 3.83
C GLU A 325 11.36 -8.54 3.78
N ALA A 326 12.42 -7.80 3.44
CA ALA A 326 13.79 -8.31 3.43
C ALA A 326 14.26 -8.71 4.84
N THR A 327 14.01 -7.85 5.83
CA THR A 327 14.38 -8.13 7.22
C THR A 327 13.65 -9.37 7.75
N LEU A 328 12.36 -9.52 7.49
CA LEU A 328 11.58 -10.71 7.89
C LEU A 328 12.15 -12.02 7.33
N LEU A 329 12.75 -11.97 6.14
CA LEU A 329 13.45 -13.08 5.50
C LEU A 329 14.93 -13.20 5.89
N ASN A 330 15.39 -12.44 6.89
CA ASN A 330 16.76 -12.44 7.40
C ASN A 330 17.82 -11.98 6.38
N LEU A 331 17.43 -11.09 5.46
CA LEU A 331 18.36 -10.37 4.60
C LEU A 331 18.88 -9.13 5.33
N ALA A 332 20.16 -8.80 5.09
CA ALA A 332 20.70 -7.53 5.56
C ALA A 332 20.12 -6.37 4.75
N SER A 333 19.57 -5.38 5.43
CA SER A 333 18.83 -4.29 4.80
C SER A 333 19.59 -2.98 4.99
N VAL A 334 19.99 -2.34 3.88
CA VAL A 334 20.71 -1.06 3.88
C VAL A 334 19.86 0.00 3.18
N TYR A 335 19.42 1.00 3.93
CA TYR A 335 18.76 2.18 3.42
C TYR A 335 19.80 3.11 2.79
N TYR A 336 19.67 3.35 1.48
CA TYR A 336 20.49 4.27 0.72
C TYR A 336 19.62 5.08 -0.23
N ARG A 337 19.76 6.40 -0.18
CA ARG A 337 18.99 7.31 -1.02
C ARG A 337 19.69 7.50 -2.35
N PHE A 338 19.13 6.95 -3.42
CA PHE A 338 19.69 7.10 -4.76
C PHE A 338 19.68 8.56 -5.20
N SER A 339 18.58 9.28 -4.98
CA SER A 339 18.44 10.69 -5.36
C SER A 339 18.36 11.63 -4.16
N PRO A 340 18.99 12.82 -4.24
CA PRO A 340 18.96 13.84 -3.20
C PRO A 340 17.65 14.65 -3.25
N THR A 341 16.51 14.02 -2.95
CA THR A 341 15.21 14.68 -2.81
C THR A 341 14.93 15.08 -1.35
N PRO A 342 14.79 16.38 -1.00
CA PRO A 342 14.79 16.80 0.40
C PRO A 342 13.56 16.38 1.23
N THR A 343 12.50 15.83 0.62
CA THR A 343 11.16 15.83 1.24
C THR A 343 10.69 14.50 1.85
N LEU A 344 11.38 13.39 1.59
CA LEU A 344 10.97 12.05 2.03
C LEU A 344 12.21 11.21 2.30
N ALA A 345 12.76 11.28 3.51
CA ALA A 345 13.82 10.41 3.95
C ALA A 345 13.32 9.55 5.12
N ASP A 346 13.55 8.25 5.04
CA ASP A 346 13.11 7.24 5.99
C ASP A 346 11.64 7.42 6.41
N TYR A 347 10.76 7.53 5.42
CA TYR A 347 9.35 7.85 5.62
C TYR A 347 8.60 6.84 6.51
N TYR A 348 9.06 5.60 6.53
CA TYR A 348 8.52 4.54 7.39
C TYR A 348 9.26 4.43 8.75
N GLY A 349 10.32 5.21 8.98
CA GLY A 349 11.12 5.17 10.20
C GLY A 349 11.97 3.90 10.36
N TYR A 350 12.18 3.15 9.30
CA TYR A 350 12.89 1.88 9.34
C TYR A 350 14.35 2.02 9.74
N ALA A 351 15.04 3.03 9.20
CA ALA A 351 16.40 3.31 9.63
C ALA A 351 16.45 3.88 11.05
N ALA A 352 15.55 4.81 11.37
CA ALA A 352 15.47 5.46 12.68
C ALA A 352 15.20 4.46 13.82
N HIS A 353 14.41 3.41 13.56
CA HIS A 353 14.10 2.36 14.53
C HIS A 353 14.99 1.10 14.39
N GLY A 354 16.07 1.17 13.61
CA GLY A 354 17.07 0.11 13.54
C GLY A 354 16.67 -1.15 12.77
N LEU A 355 15.59 -1.10 11.97
CA LEU A 355 15.22 -2.17 11.05
C LEU A 355 16.30 -2.33 9.95
N SER A 356 16.71 -1.21 9.37
CA SER A 356 17.74 -1.13 8.33
C SER A 356 18.89 -0.21 8.75
N GLU A 357 20.11 -0.52 8.31
CA GLU A 357 21.24 0.41 8.45
C GLU A 357 21.14 1.54 7.43
N TRP A 358 21.47 2.77 7.82
CA TRP A 358 21.47 3.91 6.89
C TRP A 358 22.88 4.20 6.38
N ALA A 359 23.11 4.01 5.08
CA ALA A 359 24.26 4.55 4.37
C ALA A 359 23.91 5.90 3.72
N ARG A 360 24.58 6.98 4.11
CA ARG A 360 24.33 8.35 3.60
C ARG A 360 25.17 8.67 2.37
N THR A 361 26.23 7.92 2.13
CA THR A 361 27.17 8.11 1.04
C THR A 361 27.51 6.79 0.35
N LEU A 362 27.98 6.85 -0.91
CA LEU A 362 28.44 5.65 -1.63
C LEU A 362 29.59 4.91 -0.91
N PRO A 363 30.59 5.60 -0.31
CA PRO A 363 31.59 4.94 0.52
C PRO A 363 31.02 4.24 1.74
N GLU A 364 30.05 4.84 2.44
CA GLU A 364 29.36 4.19 3.57
C GLU A 364 28.61 2.95 3.12
N LEU A 365 27.87 3.02 2.00
CA LEU A 365 27.14 1.89 1.44
C LEU A 365 28.09 0.74 1.09
N THR A 366 29.21 1.06 0.44
CA THR A 366 30.22 0.07 0.06
C THR A 366 30.88 -0.56 1.28
N THR A 367 31.17 0.24 2.30
CA THR A 367 31.72 -0.24 3.58
C THR A 367 30.75 -1.19 4.27
N ALA A 368 29.47 -0.84 4.33
CA ALA A 368 28.43 -1.70 4.89
C ALA A 368 28.33 -3.04 4.13
N LEU A 369 28.29 -3.00 2.79
CA LEU A 369 28.21 -4.21 1.97
C LEU A 369 29.48 -5.08 2.08
N ARG A 370 30.69 -4.49 2.13
CA ARG A 370 31.94 -5.25 2.36
C ARG A 370 31.92 -5.98 3.69
N ARG A 371 31.49 -5.30 4.76
CA ARG A 371 31.35 -5.88 6.09
C ARG A 371 30.37 -7.05 6.08
N LEU A 372 29.21 -6.88 5.44
CA LEU A 372 28.19 -7.93 5.31
C LEU A 372 28.64 -9.11 4.42
N ALA A 373 29.48 -8.85 3.42
CA ALA A 373 30.08 -9.89 2.58
C ALA A 373 31.12 -10.74 3.35
N GLN A 374 31.76 -10.16 4.38
CA GLN A 374 32.64 -10.89 5.28
C GLN A 374 31.85 -11.67 6.34
N HIS A 375 30.84 -11.03 6.93
CA HIS A 375 29.99 -11.62 7.94
C HIS A 375 28.61 -10.95 7.98
N LYS A 376 27.56 -11.73 7.76
CA LYS A 376 26.17 -11.33 7.92
C LYS A 376 25.62 -11.89 9.23
N PRO A 377 25.04 -11.06 10.13
CA PRO A 377 24.41 -11.55 11.35
C PRO A 377 23.26 -12.53 11.04
N ALA A 378 23.16 -13.61 11.83
CA ALA A 378 22.21 -14.70 11.60
C ALA A 378 20.78 -14.38 12.07
N ASP A 379 20.59 -13.32 12.87
CA ASP A 379 19.34 -13.00 13.55
C ASP A 379 18.77 -11.61 13.20
N ILE A 380 19.14 -11.07 12.02
CA ILE A 380 18.64 -9.78 11.50
C ILE A 380 17.11 -9.71 11.55
N TYR A 381 16.43 -10.83 11.28
CA TYR A 381 14.99 -10.91 11.28
C TYR A 381 14.33 -10.44 12.58
N ARG A 382 15.01 -10.57 13.73
CA ARG A 382 14.49 -10.12 15.04
C ARG A 382 14.22 -8.63 15.09
N ARG A 383 14.90 -7.83 14.27
CA ARG A 383 14.67 -6.38 14.15
C ARG A 383 13.26 -6.05 13.64
N ALA A 384 12.60 -7.00 12.97
CA ALA A 384 11.24 -6.82 12.49
C ALA A 384 10.17 -7.00 13.58
N GLY A 385 10.51 -7.37 14.83
CA GLY A 385 9.52 -7.66 15.88
C GLY A 385 8.59 -6.48 16.22
N TYR A 386 9.08 -5.24 16.13
CA TYR A 386 8.25 -4.04 16.30
C TYR A 386 7.20 -3.87 15.18
N TYR A 387 7.47 -4.41 14.00
CA TYR A 387 6.65 -4.26 12.79
C TYR A 387 5.78 -5.47 12.50
N ASN A 388 6.12 -6.64 13.04
CA ASN A 388 5.39 -7.88 12.88
C ASN A 388 5.19 -8.56 14.25
N ALA A 389 3.98 -8.45 14.79
CA ALA A 389 3.64 -8.93 16.13
C ALA A 389 3.60 -10.45 16.27
N SER A 390 3.51 -11.20 15.17
CA SER A 390 3.58 -12.67 15.23
C SER A 390 5.01 -13.19 15.35
N LEU A 391 6.02 -12.34 15.15
CA LEU A 391 7.41 -12.77 15.19
C LEU A 391 7.84 -13.18 16.62
N GLY A 392 8.40 -14.38 16.74
CA GLY A 392 8.85 -14.97 18.00
C GLY A 392 7.73 -15.50 18.89
N THR A 393 6.47 -15.53 18.40
CA THR A 393 5.31 -16.03 19.15
C THR A 393 4.86 -17.39 18.61
N ALA A 394 3.88 -18.01 19.28
CA ALA A 394 3.27 -19.25 18.80
C ALA A 394 2.49 -19.07 17.48
N ASP A 395 2.10 -17.84 17.13
CA ASP A 395 1.41 -17.51 15.88
C ASP A 395 2.40 -17.12 14.76
N GLU A 396 3.72 -17.25 14.95
CA GLU A 396 4.70 -16.98 13.89
C GLU A 396 4.42 -17.86 12.66
N GLY A 397 4.25 -17.24 11.50
CA GLY A 397 3.89 -17.94 10.27
C GLY A 397 2.41 -18.30 10.16
N HIS A 398 1.58 -17.89 11.12
CA HIS A 398 0.14 -18.18 11.19
C HIS A 398 -0.70 -16.90 11.38
N SER A 399 -0.22 -15.79 10.82
CA SER A 399 -0.86 -14.46 10.93
C SER A 399 -2.25 -14.46 10.26
N ARG A 400 -2.44 -15.22 9.18
CA ARG A 400 -3.75 -15.44 8.52
C ARG A 400 -4.75 -16.09 9.46
N GLU A 401 -4.36 -17.18 10.11
CA GLU A 401 -5.20 -17.95 11.02
C GLU A 401 -5.58 -17.10 12.23
N LEU A 402 -4.62 -16.37 12.80
CA LEU A 402 -4.88 -15.42 13.88
C LEU A 402 -5.84 -14.30 13.44
N ALA A 403 -5.65 -13.71 12.26
CA ALA A 403 -6.55 -12.68 11.73
C ALA A 403 -7.97 -13.21 11.50
N LEU A 404 -8.13 -14.42 10.94
CA LEU A 404 -9.42 -15.07 10.75
C LEU A 404 -10.13 -15.31 12.09
N ARG A 405 -9.41 -15.86 13.07
CA ARG A 405 -9.94 -16.11 14.42
C ARG A 405 -10.45 -14.82 15.05
N ARG A 406 -9.66 -13.73 15.03
CA ARG A 406 -10.06 -12.42 15.56
C ARG A 406 -11.25 -11.82 14.83
N LEU A 407 -11.29 -11.94 13.51
CA LEU A 407 -12.41 -11.46 12.71
C LEU A 407 -13.70 -12.24 13.01
N SER A 408 -13.62 -13.57 13.11
CA SER A 408 -14.77 -14.43 13.43
C SER A 408 -15.30 -14.19 14.83
N GLU A 409 -14.41 -14.05 15.84
CA GLU A 409 -14.78 -13.66 17.20
C GLU A 409 -15.54 -12.33 17.20
N TRP A 410 -15.05 -11.33 16.47
CA TRP A 410 -15.69 -10.02 16.37
C TRP A 410 -17.04 -10.06 15.63
N LEU A 411 -17.14 -10.82 14.54
CA LEU A 411 -18.39 -10.99 13.79
C LEU A 411 -19.48 -11.77 14.55
N ALA A 412 -19.08 -12.60 15.51
CA ALA A 412 -19.98 -13.35 16.38
C ALA A 412 -20.42 -12.57 17.63
N ALA A 413 -19.68 -11.52 18.01
CA ALA A 413 -20.01 -10.71 19.17
C ALA A 413 -21.36 -9.98 18.99
N PRO A 414 -22.18 -9.86 20.05
CA PRO A 414 -23.40 -9.06 19.99
C PRO A 414 -23.07 -7.61 19.63
N ALA A 415 -23.90 -6.99 18.79
CA ALA A 415 -23.76 -5.58 18.45
C ALA A 415 -23.83 -4.74 19.74
N GLY A 416 -22.70 -4.12 20.12
CA GLY A 416 -22.58 -3.27 21.32
C GLY A 416 -21.62 -3.78 22.41
N ALA A 417 -20.93 -4.91 22.21
CA ALA A 417 -19.93 -5.44 23.16
C ALA A 417 -18.50 -4.91 22.95
N ALA A 418 -18.29 -3.84 22.17
CA ALA A 418 -16.98 -3.29 21.82
C ALA A 418 -16.84 -1.82 22.20
#